data_AF-A0A834CJ27-F1
#
_entry.id   AF-A0A834CJ27-F1
#
_cell.length_a   1.000
_cell.length_b   1.000
_cell.length_c   1.000
_cell.angle_alpha   90.00
_cell.angle_beta   90.00
_cell.angle_gamma   90.00
#
_symmetry.space_group_name_H-M   'P 1'
#
loop_
_entity.id
_entity.type
_entity.pdbx_description
1 polymer ?
#
loop_
_entity_poly.entity_id
_entity_poly.type
_entity_poly.pdbx_seq_one_letter_code
_entity_poly.pdbx_strand_id
1 'polypeptide(L)'
;MMNHPTDAWKESLFKDIVAKVANVELYYKSLSFYLEFKPLLLNDLLTILSPRLDHSRAVNFFSKMNQLKLVKPYLKSVQSHNNKSVNEALNNLLTEEEDFQALRASIDAFDNFDTIGLAQRLEKHELIEFRRIAAYLYKGNNRWRQSVELCKKDKLYKDAMLYAAESKEAELAETLLQWFLEEGRRECFAACLFASYDLLHPDVVLELAWRHNIMDFAMPYFIQVMREYLTKVDEFAAKVDKLDVAESERKTEEEVTEPQPMVFGQQLMLTAAATPPVAPQPAYPGYGYPATAAGYPAQPVYGFNM
;
A
#
# COMPACT_ATOMS: atom_id res chain seq x y z
N MET A 1 28.21 -3.31 -46.46
CA MET A 1 27.04 -3.79 -45.68
C MET A 1 25.88 -2.83 -45.84
N MET A 2 25.71 -1.78 -45.01
CA MET A 2 24.52 -0.92 -45.09
C MET A 2 24.30 -0.27 -46.47
N ASN A 3 25.31 0.39 -47.04
CA ASN A 3 25.20 1.04 -48.36
C ASN A 3 25.23 0.06 -49.55
N HIS A 4 25.50 -1.23 -49.30
CA HIS A 4 25.57 -2.27 -50.32
C HIS A 4 24.92 -3.55 -49.75
N PRO A 5 23.58 -3.61 -49.68
CA PRO A 5 22.87 -4.72 -49.05
C PRO A 5 23.13 -6.04 -49.78
N THR A 6 23.02 -6.03 -51.12
CA THR A 6 23.02 -7.22 -51.97
C THR A 6 24.35 -7.99 -51.93
N ASP A 7 25.47 -7.28 -51.99
CA ASP A 7 26.80 -7.90 -52.11
C ASP A 7 27.43 -8.29 -50.76
N ALA A 8 27.12 -7.52 -49.71
CA ALA A 8 27.87 -7.55 -48.45
C ALA A 8 27.04 -7.96 -47.23
N TRP A 9 25.71 -8.06 -47.31
CA TRP A 9 24.90 -8.50 -46.17
C TRP A 9 24.88 -10.03 -46.06
N LYS A 10 25.37 -10.54 -44.92
CA LYS A 10 25.18 -11.93 -44.48
C LYS A 10 24.77 -11.86 -43.02
N GLU A 11 23.72 -12.59 -42.65
CA GLU A 11 23.02 -12.38 -41.37
C GLU A 11 23.89 -12.64 -40.14
N SER A 12 24.55 -13.81 -40.08
CA SER A 12 25.48 -14.17 -39.00
C SER A 12 26.63 -13.19 -38.90
N LEU A 13 27.30 -12.91 -40.03
CA LEU A 13 28.41 -11.97 -40.11
C LEU A 13 28.01 -10.56 -39.64
N PHE A 14 26.79 -10.10 -39.94
CA PHE A 14 26.28 -8.82 -39.48
C PHE A 14 26.01 -8.83 -37.96
N LYS A 15 25.36 -9.89 -37.44
CA LYS A 15 25.14 -10.12 -35.99
C LYS A 15 26.50 -10.11 -35.23
N ASP A 16 27.50 -10.82 -35.72
CA ASP A 16 28.85 -10.93 -35.13
C ASP A 16 29.66 -9.63 -35.17
N ILE A 17 29.56 -8.86 -36.25
CA ILE A 17 30.24 -7.56 -36.38
C ILE A 17 29.59 -6.53 -35.48
N VAL A 18 28.25 -6.44 -35.49
CA VAL A 18 27.51 -5.43 -34.73
C VAL A 18 27.77 -5.54 -33.23
N ALA A 19 27.77 -6.75 -32.65
CA ALA A 19 28.05 -6.94 -31.23
C ALA A 19 29.39 -6.32 -30.76
N LYS A 20 30.38 -6.23 -31.66
CA LYS A 20 31.75 -5.73 -31.41
C LYS A 20 31.91 -4.22 -31.64
N VAL A 21 30.88 -3.53 -32.14
CA VAL A 21 30.94 -2.08 -32.41
C VAL A 21 31.01 -1.28 -31.10
N ALA A 22 31.76 -0.18 -31.09
CA ALA A 22 31.81 0.75 -29.97
C ALA A 22 30.80 1.90 -30.06
N ASN A 23 30.50 2.37 -31.28
CA ASN A 23 29.60 3.51 -31.49
C ASN A 23 28.12 3.09 -31.52
N VAL A 24 27.37 3.49 -30.49
CA VAL A 24 25.93 3.21 -30.30
C VAL A 24 25.06 3.80 -31.43
N GLU A 25 25.49 4.86 -32.13
CA GLU A 25 24.74 5.37 -33.30
C GLU A 25 24.62 4.36 -34.43
N LEU A 26 25.63 3.50 -34.61
CA LEU A 26 25.62 2.48 -35.64
C LEU A 26 24.57 1.40 -35.32
N TYR A 27 24.19 1.22 -34.04
CA TYR A 27 23.04 0.39 -33.68
C TYR A 27 21.75 1.00 -34.21
N TYR A 28 21.43 2.25 -33.91
CA TYR A 28 20.20 2.88 -34.41
C TYR A 28 20.13 2.94 -35.94
N LYS A 29 21.27 3.20 -36.60
CA LYS A 29 21.40 3.11 -38.06
C LYS A 29 21.12 1.68 -38.56
N SER A 30 21.68 0.65 -37.91
CA SER A 30 21.43 -0.76 -38.25
C SER A 30 19.98 -1.21 -37.99
N LEU A 31 19.34 -0.70 -36.93
CA LEU A 31 17.94 -0.98 -36.62
C LEU A 31 17.02 -0.40 -37.69
N SER A 32 17.28 0.84 -38.14
CA SER A 32 16.56 1.45 -39.26
C SER A 32 16.67 0.60 -40.54
N PHE A 33 17.87 0.12 -40.85
CA PHE A 33 18.10 -0.74 -42.01
C PHE A 33 17.42 -2.12 -41.89
N TYR A 34 17.42 -2.75 -40.72
CA TYR A 34 16.69 -4.01 -40.52
C TYR A 34 15.17 -3.81 -40.55
N LEU A 35 14.68 -2.69 -40.01
CA LEU A 35 13.26 -2.33 -39.99
C LEU A 35 12.73 -2.06 -41.42
N GLU A 36 13.53 -1.44 -42.28
CA GLU A 36 13.20 -1.15 -43.68
C GLU A 36 13.32 -2.39 -44.59
N PHE A 37 14.42 -3.16 -44.49
CA PHE A 37 14.72 -4.23 -45.45
C PHE A 37 14.33 -5.65 -45.00
N LYS A 38 14.35 -5.97 -43.69
CA LYS A 38 14.03 -7.32 -43.16
C LYS A 38 13.36 -7.30 -41.77
N PRO A 39 12.09 -6.85 -41.65
CA PRO A 39 11.39 -6.69 -40.38
C PRO A 39 11.44 -7.91 -39.44
N LEU A 40 11.27 -9.12 -39.97
CA LEU A 40 11.17 -10.34 -39.15
C LEU A 40 12.45 -10.67 -38.36
N LEU A 41 13.63 -10.35 -38.91
CA LEU A 41 14.93 -10.63 -38.29
C LEU A 41 15.36 -9.56 -37.27
N LEU A 42 14.54 -8.52 -37.06
CA LEU A 42 14.83 -7.42 -36.14
C LEU A 42 14.86 -7.89 -34.68
N ASN A 43 13.99 -8.84 -34.29
CA ASN A 43 13.91 -9.34 -32.90
C ASN A 43 15.20 -10.06 -32.45
N ASP A 44 15.80 -10.89 -33.31
CA ASP A 44 17.10 -11.51 -33.05
C ASP A 44 18.20 -10.46 -32.84
N LEU A 45 18.27 -9.47 -33.75
CA LEU A 45 19.28 -8.41 -33.71
C LEU A 45 19.13 -7.57 -32.43
N LEU A 46 17.90 -7.22 -32.07
CA LEU A 46 17.58 -6.53 -30.83
C LEU A 46 17.97 -7.35 -29.59
N THR A 47 17.72 -8.66 -29.59
CA THR A 47 18.09 -9.56 -28.47
C THR A 47 19.61 -9.62 -28.26
N ILE A 48 20.40 -9.64 -29.34
CA ILE A 48 21.88 -9.57 -29.26
C ILE A 48 22.35 -8.18 -28.80
N LEU A 49 21.62 -7.13 -29.16
CA LEU A 49 21.93 -5.74 -28.78
C LEU A 49 21.49 -5.36 -27.35
N SER A 50 20.55 -6.08 -26.74
CA SER A 50 19.95 -5.73 -25.43
C SER A 50 20.96 -5.26 -24.38
N PRO A 51 22.11 -5.94 -24.11
CA PRO A 51 23.03 -5.54 -23.05
C PRO A 51 23.79 -4.22 -23.29
N ARG A 52 23.66 -3.61 -24.48
CA ARG A 52 24.41 -2.41 -24.89
C ARG A 52 23.51 -1.35 -25.57
N LEU A 53 22.19 -1.53 -25.53
CA LEU A 53 21.22 -0.67 -26.20
C LEU A 53 20.42 0.14 -25.16
N ASP A 54 20.31 1.45 -25.37
CA ASP A 54 19.39 2.29 -24.59
C ASP A 54 17.94 1.97 -25.01
N HIS A 55 17.27 1.16 -24.18
CA HIS A 55 15.90 0.74 -24.41
C HIS A 55 14.92 1.92 -24.50
N SER A 56 15.15 3.02 -23.77
CA SER A 56 14.30 4.21 -23.82
C SER A 56 14.37 4.89 -25.19
N ARG A 57 15.57 5.06 -25.73
CA ARG A 57 15.76 5.61 -27.08
C ARG A 57 15.30 4.64 -28.17
N ALA A 58 15.44 3.33 -27.97
CA ALA A 58 14.92 2.32 -28.88
C ALA A 58 13.37 2.32 -28.94
N VAL A 59 12.68 2.35 -27.79
CA VAL A 59 11.20 2.44 -27.74
C VAL A 59 10.71 3.74 -28.39
N ASN A 60 11.35 4.88 -28.09
CA ASN A 60 11.00 6.16 -28.73
C ASN A 60 11.21 6.16 -30.25
N PHE A 61 12.16 5.36 -30.76
CA PHE A 61 12.34 5.15 -32.21
C PHE A 61 11.22 4.29 -32.80
N PHE A 62 10.91 3.12 -32.21
CA PHE A 62 9.86 2.24 -32.72
C PHE A 62 8.44 2.83 -32.60
N SER A 63 8.20 3.66 -31.58
CA SER A 63 6.98 4.45 -31.42
C SER A 63 6.79 5.44 -32.58
N LYS A 64 7.83 6.21 -32.94
CA LYS A 64 7.79 7.13 -34.10
C LYS A 64 7.59 6.43 -35.44
N MET A 65 8.07 5.19 -35.58
CA MET A 65 7.87 4.36 -36.77
C MET A 65 6.54 3.57 -36.76
N ASN A 66 5.74 3.67 -35.69
CA ASN A 66 4.49 2.94 -35.48
C ASN A 66 4.60 1.39 -35.66
N GLN A 67 5.79 0.82 -35.44
CA GLN A 67 6.10 -0.59 -35.64
C GLN A 67 6.35 -1.33 -34.31
N LEU A 68 5.83 -0.78 -33.20
CA LEU A 68 5.94 -1.37 -31.86
C LEU A 68 5.46 -2.83 -31.78
N LYS A 69 4.41 -3.20 -32.54
CA LYS A 69 3.85 -4.58 -32.58
C LYS A 69 4.88 -5.63 -33.03
N LEU A 70 5.78 -5.26 -33.94
CA LEU A 70 6.86 -6.13 -34.44
C LEU A 70 7.86 -6.51 -33.33
N VAL A 71 8.06 -5.63 -32.34
CA VAL A 71 9.05 -5.82 -31.27
C VAL A 71 8.46 -6.34 -29.97
N LYS A 72 7.21 -6.83 -29.95
CA LYS A 72 6.56 -7.46 -28.77
C LYS A 72 7.43 -8.54 -28.10
N PRO A 73 8.14 -9.45 -28.82
CA PRO A 73 9.04 -10.42 -28.18
C PRO A 73 10.23 -9.77 -27.45
N TYR A 74 10.85 -8.76 -28.07
CA TYR A 74 11.94 -7.99 -27.47
C TYR A 74 11.48 -7.16 -26.26
N LEU A 75 10.31 -6.52 -26.32
CA LEU A 75 9.76 -5.78 -25.18
C LEU A 75 9.54 -6.70 -23.97
N LYS A 76 9.02 -7.91 -24.18
CA LYS A 76 8.86 -8.91 -23.10
C LYS A 76 10.20 -9.40 -22.50
N SER A 77 11.27 -9.53 -23.29
CA SER A 77 12.58 -9.92 -22.74
C SER A 77 13.30 -8.78 -22.01
N VAL A 78 13.16 -7.55 -22.50
CA VAL A 78 13.71 -6.33 -21.89
C VAL A 78 12.93 -5.87 -20.66
N GLN A 79 11.67 -6.29 -20.49
CA GLN A 79 10.82 -5.89 -19.36
C GLN A 79 11.48 -6.11 -17.99
N SER A 80 12.34 -7.12 -17.88
CA SER A 80 13.28 -7.38 -16.78
C SER A 80 14.06 -6.16 -16.25
N HIS A 81 14.27 -5.12 -17.07
CA HIS A 81 14.97 -3.88 -16.70
C HIS A 81 14.05 -2.81 -16.09
N ASN A 82 12.75 -3.11 -15.91
CA ASN A 82 11.71 -2.27 -15.31
C ASN A 82 11.76 -0.79 -15.75
N ASN A 83 11.87 -0.55 -17.06
CA ASN A 83 12.02 0.78 -17.64
C ASN A 83 10.64 1.36 -18.01
N LYS A 84 10.29 2.53 -17.46
CA LYS A 84 9.02 3.23 -17.73
C LYS A 84 8.63 3.24 -19.20
N SER A 85 9.54 3.59 -20.10
CA SER A 85 9.23 3.68 -21.53
C SER A 85 8.87 2.31 -22.14
N VAL A 86 9.55 1.24 -21.73
CA VAL A 86 9.28 -0.14 -22.16
C VAL A 86 7.94 -0.60 -21.61
N ASN A 87 7.70 -0.41 -20.32
CA ASN A 87 6.45 -0.79 -19.65
C ASN A 87 5.25 -0.03 -20.23
N GLU A 88 5.37 1.28 -20.44
CA GLU A 88 4.32 2.13 -21.01
C GLU A 88 4.02 1.77 -22.46
N ALA A 89 5.03 1.55 -23.31
CA ALA A 89 4.83 1.10 -24.68
C ALA A 89 4.23 -0.32 -24.74
N LEU A 90 4.68 -1.24 -23.88
CA LEU A 90 4.15 -2.61 -23.81
C LEU A 90 2.70 -2.62 -23.32
N ASN A 91 2.35 -1.86 -22.28
CA ASN A 91 0.99 -1.78 -21.78
C ASN A 91 0.04 -1.13 -22.81
N ASN A 92 0.50 -0.13 -23.57
CA ASN A 92 -0.24 0.41 -24.71
C ASN A 92 -0.46 -0.64 -25.82
N LEU A 93 0.56 -1.44 -26.16
CA LEU A 93 0.43 -2.55 -27.13
C LEU A 93 -0.56 -3.62 -26.66
N LEU A 94 -0.46 -4.07 -25.40
CA LEU A 94 -1.34 -5.10 -24.85
C LEU A 94 -2.79 -4.63 -24.73
N THR A 95 -3.02 -3.31 -24.60
CA THR A 95 -4.35 -2.70 -24.74
C THR A 95 -4.86 -2.81 -26.18
N GLU A 96 -4.04 -2.49 -27.18
CA GLU A 96 -4.42 -2.58 -28.61
C GLU A 96 -4.54 -4.01 -29.17
N GLU A 97 -4.01 -5.00 -28.46
CA GLU A 97 -4.04 -6.42 -28.82
C GLU A 97 -5.02 -7.24 -27.95
N GLU A 98 -5.78 -6.55 -27.09
CA GLU A 98 -6.80 -7.11 -26.19
C GLU A 98 -6.29 -8.21 -25.20
N ASP A 99 -4.97 -8.26 -24.98
CA ASP A 99 -4.26 -9.27 -24.18
C ASP A 99 -4.29 -8.93 -22.67
N PHE A 100 -5.48 -9.02 -22.08
CA PHE A 100 -5.74 -8.71 -20.66
C PHE A 100 -4.92 -9.58 -19.69
N GLN A 101 -4.60 -10.83 -20.07
CA GLN A 101 -3.80 -11.74 -19.24
C GLN A 101 -2.34 -11.31 -19.17
N ALA A 102 -1.71 -11.02 -20.31
CA ALA A 102 -0.35 -10.51 -20.30
C ALA A 102 -0.28 -9.08 -19.74
N LEU A 103 -1.30 -8.24 -19.94
CA LEU A 103 -1.34 -6.90 -19.32
C LEU A 103 -1.34 -7.00 -17.79
N ARG A 104 -2.13 -7.91 -17.22
CA ARG A 104 -2.13 -8.12 -15.77
C ARG A 104 -0.80 -8.66 -15.27
N ALA A 105 -0.25 -9.69 -15.90
CA ALA A 105 1.06 -10.23 -15.50
C ALA A 105 2.22 -9.22 -15.70
N SER A 106 2.10 -8.32 -16.68
CA SER A 106 3.00 -7.18 -16.90
C SER A 106 2.95 -6.19 -15.73
N ILE A 107 1.75 -5.81 -15.29
CA ILE A 107 1.51 -4.89 -14.18
C ILE A 107 1.91 -5.49 -12.83
N ASP A 108 1.49 -6.73 -12.55
CA ASP A 108 1.71 -7.40 -11.26
C ASP A 108 3.21 -7.71 -10.99
N ALA A 109 4.06 -7.68 -12.02
CA ALA A 109 5.50 -7.92 -11.93
C ALA A 109 6.39 -6.66 -12.11
N PHE A 110 5.89 -5.58 -12.72
CA PHE A 110 6.69 -4.41 -13.08
C PHE A 110 5.92 -3.10 -12.84
N ASP A 111 6.30 -2.39 -11.77
CA ASP A 111 5.61 -1.23 -11.20
C ASP A 111 5.94 0.12 -11.85
N ASN A 112 7.05 0.23 -12.57
CA ASN A 112 7.52 1.50 -13.13
C ASN A 112 6.74 1.88 -14.40
N PHE A 113 5.54 2.44 -14.27
CA PHE A 113 4.75 3.03 -15.35
C PHE A 113 3.79 4.12 -14.83
N ASP A 114 3.09 4.82 -15.73
CA ASP A 114 2.03 5.76 -15.31
C ASP A 114 0.72 5.01 -15.01
N THR A 115 0.50 4.71 -13.73
CA THR A 115 -0.71 4.02 -13.26
C THR A 115 -1.99 4.82 -13.51
N ILE A 116 -1.92 6.16 -13.49
CA ILE A 116 -3.08 7.06 -13.64
C ILE A 116 -3.42 7.20 -15.12
N GLY A 117 -2.43 7.50 -15.96
CA GLY A 117 -2.60 7.62 -17.41
C GLY A 117 -3.08 6.31 -18.04
N LEU A 118 -2.57 5.17 -17.57
CA LEU A 118 -3.04 3.86 -18.03
C LEU A 118 -4.48 3.58 -17.57
N ALA A 119 -4.81 3.80 -16.29
CA ALA A 119 -6.17 3.59 -15.79
C ALA A 119 -7.22 4.46 -16.52
N GLN A 120 -6.90 5.73 -16.81
CA GLN A 120 -7.78 6.63 -17.58
C GLN A 120 -7.94 6.23 -19.07
N ARG A 121 -6.98 5.51 -19.65
CA ARG A 121 -7.10 4.92 -20.99
C ARG A 121 -7.98 3.66 -20.94
N LEU A 122 -7.76 2.80 -19.96
CA LEU A 122 -8.48 1.53 -19.78
C LEU A 122 -9.95 1.72 -19.35
N GLU A 123 -10.29 2.77 -18.59
CA GLU A 123 -11.69 3.14 -18.26
C GLU A 123 -12.56 3.35 -19.51
N LYS A 124 -11.96 3.75 -20.63
CA LYS A 124 -12.64 4.03 -21.90
C LYS A 124 -12.76 2.82 -22.82
N HIS A 125 -12.23 1.64 -22.44
CA HIS A 125 -12.31 0.45 -23.28
C HIS A 125 -13.70 -0.19 -23.20
N GLU A 126 -14.14 -0.79 -24.31
CA GLU A 126 -15.44 -1.48 -24.40
C GLU A 126 -15.44 -2.84 -23.65
N LEU A 127 -14.26 -3.33 -23.24
CA LEU A 127 -14.09 -4.61 -22.56
C LEU A 127 -14.04 -4.44 -21.04
N ILE A 128 -14.95 -5.14 -20.34
CA ILE A 128 -15.10 -5.10 -18.88
C ILE A 128 -13.81 -5.53 -18.16
N GLU A 129 -13.06 -6.51 -18.68
CA GLU A 129 -11.81 -6.95 -18.05
C GLU A 129 -10.71 -5.86 -18.07
N PHE A 130 -10.69 -4.96 -19.05
CA PHE A 130 -9.77 -3.81 -19.02
C PHE A 130 -10.22 -2.75 -18.03
N ARG A 131 -11.53 -2.48 -17.92
CA ARG A 131 -12.08 -1.58 -16.89
C ARG A 131 -11.87 -2.14 -15.47
N ARG A 132 -11.91 -3.46 -15.31
CA ARG A 132 -11.52 -4.17 -14.09
C ARG A 132 -10.04 -3.99 -13.76
N ILE A 133 -9.14 -4.12 -14.73
CA ILE A 133 -7.71 -3.81 -14.56
C ILE A 133 -7.51 -2.32 -14.19
N ALA A 134 -8.29 -1.40 -14.77
CA ALA A 134 -8.27 0.01 -14.39
C ALA A 134 -8.70 0.25 -12.93
N ALA A 135 -9.76 -0.44 -12.47
CA ALA A 135 -10.19 -0.37 -11.07
C ALA A 135 -9.13 -0.92 -10.10
N TYR A 136 -8.44 -2.01 -10.48
CA TYR A 136 -7.30 -2.57 -9.75
C TYR A 136 -6.10 -1.60 -9.71
N LEU A 137 -5.78 -0.91 -10.81
CA LEU A 137 -4.75 0.14 -10.87
C LEU A 137 -5.11 1.34 -9.98
N TYR A 138 -6.37 1.78 -9.97
CA TYR A 138 -6.84 2.84 -9.07
C TYR A 138 -6.73 2.42 -7.60
N LYS A 139 -7.05 1.17 -7.25
CA LYS A 139 -6.80 0.58 -5.92
C LYS A 139 -5.31 0.65 -5.56
N GLY A 140 -4.42 0.20 -6.44
CA GLY A 140 -2.96 0.20 -6.20
C GLY A 140 -2.38 1.58 -5.94
N ASN A 141 -3.05 2.63 -6.42
CA ASN A 141 -2.68 4.03 -6.20
C ASN A 141 -3.54 4.73 -5.11
N ASN A 142 -4.16 3.97 -4.20
CA ASN A 142 -5.03 4.44 -3.11
C ASN A 142 -6.22 5.33 -3.54
N ARG A 143 -6.67 5.24 -4.80
CA ARG A 143 -7.78 6.03 -5.35
C ARG A 143 -9.12 5.30 -5.24
N TRP A 144 -9.45 4.93 -4.00
CA TRP A 144 -10.60 4.11 -3.64
C TRP A 144 -11.92 4.59 -4.25
N ARG A 145 -12.21 5.89 -4.15
CA ARG A 145 -13.43 6.52 -4.72
C ARG A 145 -13.54 6.30 -6.24
N GLN A 146 -12.46 6.54 -6.99
CA GLN A 146 -12.46 6.34 -8.45
C GLN A 146 -12.57 4.86 -8.84
N SER A 147 -11.92 3.97 -8.08
CA SER A 147 -12.01 2.52 -8.27
C SER A 147 -13.45 2.01 -8.06
N VAL A 148 -14.11 2.44 -6.99
CA VAL A 148 -15.49 2.02 -6.65
C VAL A 148 -16.53 2.68 -7.55
N GLU A 149 -16.37 3.94 -7.95
CA GLU A 149 -17.21 4.56 -8.99
C GLU A 149 -17.14 3.78 -10.31
N LEU A 150 -15.94 3.35 -10.74
CA LEU A 150 -15.79 2.53 -11.94
C LEU A 150 -16.48 1.17 -11.76
N CYS A 151 -16.28 0.49 -10.62
CA CYS A 151 -16.97 -0.78 -10.34
C CYS A 151 -18.51 -0.65 -10.28
N LYS A 152 -19.05 0.51 -9.85
CA LYS A 152 -20.48 0.83 -9.95
C LYS A 152 -20.93 0.98 -11.42
N LYS A 153 -20.15 1.66 -12.28
CA LYS A 153 -20.40 1.75 -13.74
C LYS A 153 -20.34 0.39 -14.43
N ASP A 154 -19.48 -0.53 -13.97
CA ASP A 154 -19.31 -1.88 -14.51
C ASP A 154 -20.26 -2.93 -13.91
N LYS A 155 -20.98 -2.58 -12.84
CA LYS A 155 -21.78 -3.51 -12.01
C LYS A 155 -20.96 -4.71 -11.49
N LEU A 156 -19.66 -4.48 -11.26
CA LEU A 156 -18.71 -5.51 -10.84
C LEU A 156 -18.73 -5.66 -9.31
N TYR A 157 -19.87 -6.15 -8.81
CA TYR A 157 -20.21 -6.12 -7.38
C TYR A 157 -19.14 -6.75 -6.48
N LYS A 158 -18.59 -7.92 -6.85
CA LYS A 158 -17.61 -8.66 -6.04
C LYS A 158 -16.35 -7.84 -5.77
N ASP A 159 -15.76 -7.28 -6.82
CA ASP A 159 -14.53 -6.49 -6.73
C ASP A 159 -14.82 -5.15 -6.05
N ALA A 160 -15.98 -4.51 -6.30
CA ALA A 160 -16.42 -3.30 -5.61
C ALA A 160 -16.46 -3.47 -4.08
N MET A 161 -17.01 -4.59 -3.60
CA MET A 161 -17.14 -4.92 -2.18
C MET A 161 -15.77 -5.21 -1.54
N LEU A 162 -14.89 -5.93 -2.24
CA LEU A 162 -13.52 -6.18 -1.78
C LEU A 162 -12.74 -4.86 -1.67
N TYR A 163 -12.82 -4.00 -2.69
CA TYR A 163 -12.10 -2.72 -2.68
C TYR A 163 -12.65 -1.79 -1.60
N ALA A 164 -13.96 -1.76 -1.35
CA ALA A 164 -14.55 -0.99 -0.25
C ALA A 164 -14.07 -1.48 1.14
N ALA A 165 -14.01 -2.79 1.36
CA ALA A 165 -13.45 -3.37 2.59
C ALA A 165 -11.96 -3.03 2.78
N GLU A 166 -11.16 -3.12 1.70
CA GLU A 166 -9.74 -2.76 1.71
C GLU A 166 -9.49 -1.25 1.89
N SER A 167 -10.44 -0.40 1.48
CA SER A 167 -10.33 1.07 1.56
C SER A 167 -10.24 1.61 2.98
N LYS A 168 -10.92 0.95 3.93
CA LYS A 168 -11.11 1.42 5.31
C LYS A 168 -11.74 2.83 5.45
N GLU A 169 -12.43 3.32 4.41
CA GLU A 169 -13.28 4.52 4.46
C GLU A 169 -14.75 4.09 4.73
N ALA A 170 -15.26 4.34 5.94
CA ALA A 170 -16.64 3.98 6.32
C ALA A 170 -17.69 4.70 5.44
N GLU A 171 -17.51 6.00 5.18
CA GLU A 171 -18.36 6.80 4.27
C GLU A 171 -18.51 6.16 2.88
N LEU A 172 -17.42 5.57 2.36
CA LEU A 172 -17.38 4.92 1.05
C LEU A 172 -18.08 3.57 1.08
N ALA A 173 -17.93 2.80 2.16
CA ALA A 173 -18.68 1.56 2.38
C ALA A 173 -20.19 1.83 2.50
N GLU A 174 -20.60 2.84 3.27
CA GLU A 174 -22.00 3.26 3.41
C GLU A 174 -22.60 3.76 2.08
N THR A 175 -21.85 4.60 1.33
CA THR A 175 -22.23 5.10 -0.01
C THR A 175 -22.32 3.97 -1.06
N LEU A 176 -21.57 2.89 -0.88
CA LEU A 176 -21.67 1.66 -1.69
C LEU A 176 -22.89 0.82 -1.26
N LEU A 177 -23.14 0.71 0.06
CA LEU A 177 -24.25 -0.04 0.65
C LEU A 177 -25.63 0.55 0.27
N GLN A 178 -25.78 1.87 0.31
CA GLN A 178 -27.00 2.56 -0.15
C GLN A 178 -27.28 2.27 -1.64
N TRP A 179 -26.25 2.33 -2.49
CA TRP A 179 -26.39 2.04 -3.92
C TRP A 179 -26.79 0.58 -4.20
N PHE A 180 -26.31 -0.39 -3.40
CA PHE A 180 -26.76 -1.78 -3.47
C PHE A 180 -28.25 -1.95 -3.12
N LEU A 181 -28.78 -1.11 -2.23
CA LEU A 181 -30.20 -1.05 -1.87
C LEU A 181 -31.05 -0.40 -2.97
N GLU A 182 -30.54 0.66 -3.60
CA GLU A 182 -31.18 1.30 -4.76
C GLU A 182 -31.26 0.37 -5.98
N GLU A 183 -30.21 -0.43 -6.25
CA GLU A 183 -30.22 -1.46 -7.30
C GLU A 183 -30.91 -2.78 -6.86
N GLY A 184 -31.41 -2.85 -5.61
CA GLY A 184 -32.25 -3.95 -5.11
C GLY A 184 -31.56 -5.30 -4.91
N ARG A 185 -30.21 -5.36 -4.95
CA ARG A 185 -29.42 -6.60 -4.93
C ARG A 185 -29.15 -7.09 -3.51
N ARG A 186 -30.20 -7.60 -2.85
CA ARG A 186 -30.23 -8.09 -1.44
C ARG A 186 -29.07 -9.04 -1.08
N GLU A 187 -28.69 -9.93 -2.00
CA GLU A 187 -27.57 -10.87 -1.82
C GLU A 187 -26.22 -10.15 -1.72
N CYS A 188 -26.01 -9.11 -2.54
CA CYS A 188 -24.78 -8.32 -2.54
C CYS A 188 -24.67 -7.44 -1.29
N PHE A 189 -25.80 -6.92 -0.78
CA PHE A 189 -25.87 -6.23 0.51
C PHE A 189 -25.37 -7.15 1.64
N ALA A 190 -25.92 -8.36 1.78
CA ALA A 190 -25.51 -9.32 2.81
C ALA A 190 -24.00 -9.63 2.75
N ALA A 191 -23.49 -9.94 1.56
CA ALA A 191 -22.08 -10.21 1.36
C ALA A 191 -21.18 -8.97 1.56
N CYS A 192 -21.71 -7.76 1.42
CA CYS A 192 -20.98 -6.53 1.74
C CYS A 192 -20.86 -6.33 3.26
N LEU A 193 -21.92 -6.60 4.03
CA LEU A 193 -21.87 -6.57 5.50
C LEU A 193 -20.80 -7.52 6.05
N PHE A 194 -20.62 -8.69 5.44
CA PHE A 194 -19.54 -9.61 5.78
C PHE A 194 -18.16 -9.14 5.33
N ALA A 195 -18.03 -8.48 4.16
CA ALA A 195 -16.75 -8.01 3.65
C ALA A 195 -16.18 -6.84 4.45
N SER A 196 -17.02 -5.86 4.81
CA SER A 196 -16.63 -4.66 5.57
C SER A 196 -17.10 -4.71 7.03
N TYR A 197 -17.00 -5.88 7.67
CA TYR A 197 -17.50 -6.15 9.02
C TYR A 197 -16.98 -5.16 10.08
N ASP A 198 -15.66 -4.92 10.09
CA ASP A 198 -14.99 -4.02 11.05
C ASP A 198 -15.26 -2.52 10.83
N LEU A 199 -15.90 -2.16 9.70
CA LEU A 199 -15.92 -0.79 9.16
C LEU A 199 -17.32 -0.15 9.15
N LEU A 200 -18.38 -0.96 9.20
CA LEU A 200 -19.76 -0.48 9.19
C LEU A 200 -20.30 -0.29 10.61
N HIS A 201 -20.94 0.85 10.85
CA HIS A 201 -21.66 1.08 12.11
C HIS A 201 -22.95 0.23 12.14
N PRO A 202 -23.18 -0.60 13.17
CA PRO A 202 -24.37 -1.45 13.25
C PRO A 202 -25.68 -0.66 13.16
N ASP A 203 -25.72 0.55 13.70
CA ASP A 203 -26.88 1.44 13.71
C ASP A 203 -27.31 1.84 12.28
N VAL A 204 -26.34 2.19 11.43
CA VAL A 204 -26.56 2.57 10.03
C VAL A 204 -27.03 1.36 9.21
N VAL A 205 -26.42 0.20 9.46
CA VAL A 205 -26.84 -1.08 8.85
C VAL A 205 -28.27 -1.43 9.25
N LEU A 206 -28.64 -1.20 10.52
CA LEU A 206 -29.97 -1.50 11.06
C LEU A 206 -31.03 -0.58 10.46
N GLU A 207 -30.77 0.73 10.38
CA GLU A 207 -31.66 1.69 9.74
C GLU A 207 -31.90 1.33 8.26
N LEU A 208 -30.83 1.05 7.50
CA LEU A 208 -30.93 0.69 6.09
C LEU A 208 -31.67 -0.64 5.87
N ALA A 209 -31.38 -1.67 6.67
CA ALA A 209 -32.04 -2.96 6.60
C ALA A 209 -33.53 -2.87 6.98
N TRP A 210 -33.89 -2.00 7.93
CA TRP A 210 -35.28 -1.77 8.34
C TRP A 210 -36.06 -0.97 7.30
N ARG A 211 -35.51 0.17 6.84
CA ARG A 211 -36.14 1.05 5.81
C ARG A 211 -36.46 0.30 4.52
N HIS A 212 -35.61 -0.64 4.10
CA HIS A 212 -35.80 -1.41 2.86
C HIS A 212 -36.41 -2.81 3.07
N ASN A 213 -36.78 -3.15 4.31
CA ASN A 213 -37.33 -4.46 4.70
C ASN A 213 -36.47 -5.65 4.25
N ILE A 214 -35.17 -5.60 4.54
CA ILE A 214 -34.16 -6.62 4.20
C ILE A 214 -33.51 -7.24 5.46
N MET A 215 -34.18 -7.15 6.61
CA MET A 215 -33.63 -7.57 7.91
C MET A 215 -33.15 -9.02 7.92
N ASP A 216 -33.86 -9.95 7.28
CA ASP A 216 -33.49 -11.39 7.22
C ASP A 216 -32.07 -11.63 6.69
N PHE A 217 -31.61 -10.78 5.76
CA PHE A 217 -30.27 -10.86 5.17
C PHE A 217 -29.18 -10.19 6.05
N ALA A 218 -29.58 -9.32 6.98
CA ALA A 218 -28.69 -8.66 7.94
C ALA A 218 -28.59 -9.41 9.27
N MET A 219 -29.57 -10.27 9.62
CA MET A 219 -29.56 -11.06 10.85
C MET A 219 -28.24 -11.82 11.11
N PRO A 220 -27.59 -12.47 10.13
CA PRO A 220 -26.30 -13.15 10.36
C PRO A 220 -25.17 -12.20 10.80
N TYR A 221 -25.15 -10.97 10.27
CA TYR A 221 -24.21 -9.93 10.68
C TYR A 221 -24.47 -9.49 12.12
N PHE A 222 -25.72 -9.16 12.46
CA PHE A 222 -26.09 -8.77 13.83
C PHE A 222 -25.82 -9.86 14.87
N ILE A 223 -26.06 -11.13 14.54
CA ILE A 223 -25.76 -12.27 15.45
C ILE A 223 -24.25 -12.33 15.76
N GLN A 224 -23.37 -12.12 14.77
CA GLN A 224 -21.92 -12.11 15.01
C GLN A 224 -21.48 -10.87 15.79
N VAL A 225 -22.00 -9.68 15.46
CA VAL A 225 -21.72 -8.43 16.21
C VAL A 225 -22.15 -8.55 17.67
N MET A 226 -23.37 -9.03 17.93
CA MET A 226 -23.88 -9.24 19.30
C MET A 226 -23.06 -10.30 20.05
N ARG A 227 -22.69 -11.41 19.39
CA ARG A 227 -21.85 -12.45 20.00
C ARG A 227 -20.47 -11.92 20.38
N GLU A 228 -19.84 -11.13 19.52
CA GLU A 228 -18.55 -10.50 19.85
C GLU A 228 -18.68 -9.45 20.94
N TYR A 229 -19.73 -8.61 20.91
CA TYR A 229 -19.95 -7.60 21.93
C TYR A 229 -20.15 -8.25 23.31
N LEU A 230 -20.98 -9.30 23.39
CA LEU A 230 -21.14 -10.11 24.60
C LEU A 230 -19.81 -10.74 25.04
N THR A 231 -19.09 -11.42 24.13
CA THR A 231 -17.80 -12.06 24.49
C THR A 231 -16.77 -11.04 24.98
N LYS A 232 -16.73 -9.84 24.37
CA LYS A 232 -15.85 -8.72 24.80
C LYS A 232 -16.30 -8.16 26.15
N VAL A 233 -17.60 -7.99 26.39
CA VAL A 233 -18.16 -7.57 27.68
C VAL A 233 -17.87 -8.59 28.78
N ASP A 234 -18.03 -9.89 28.52
CA ASP A 234 -17.70 -10.98 29.45
C ASP A 234 -16.19 -10.98 29.79
N GLU A 235 -15.32 -10.75 28.79
CA GLU A 235 -13.88 -10.65 28.99
C GLU A 235 -13.49 -9.38 29.77
N PHE A 236 -14.21 -8.26 29.58
CA PHE A 236 -14.01 -7.04 30.36
C PHE A 236 -14.54 -7.17 31.79
N ALA A 237 -15.71 -7.77 32.00
CA ALA A 237 -16.24 -8.09 33.33
C ALA A 237 -15.25 -8.99 34.09
N ALA A 238 -14.81 -10.09 33.48
CA ALA A 238 -13.81 -10.98 34.06
C ALA A 238 -12.38 -10.38 34.17
N LYS A 239 -12.16 -9.13 33.72
CA LYS A 239 -10.96 -8.33 34.02
C LYS A 239 -11.24 -7.35 35.17
N VAL A 240 -12.40 -6.71 35.19
CA VAL A 240 -12.86 -5.87 36.31
C VAL A 240 -12.92 -6.69 37.59
N ASP A 241 -13.58 -7.86 37.59
CA ASP A 241 -13.63 -8.77 38.74
C ASP A 241 -12.24 -9.12 39.28
N LYS A 242 -11.25 -9.31 38.41
CA LYS A 242 -9.86 -9.61 38.79
C LYS A 242 -9.10 -8.40 39.31
N LEU A 243 -9.41 -7.20 38.80
CA LEU A 243 -8.85 -5.95 39.29
C LEU A 243 -9.46 -5.57 40.65
N ASP A 244 -10.76 -5.77 40.83
CA ASP A 244 -11.47 -5.54 42.09
C ASP A 244 -11.01 -6.54 43.16
N VAL A 245 -10.80 -7.82 42.82
CA VAL A 245 -10.14 -8.79 43.71
C VAL A 245 -8.73 -8.34 44.06
N ALA A 246 -7.88 -7.98 43.08
CA ALA A 246 -6.51 -7.54 43.36
C ALA A 246 -6.43 -6.20 44.12
N GLU A 247 -7.40 -5.30 43.97
CA GLU A 247 -7.54 -4.12 44.82
C GLU A 247 -8.03 -4.48 46.23
N SER A 248 -8.92 -5.46 46.37
CA SER A 248 -9.39 -5.93 47.69
C SER A 248 -8.26 -6.61 48.47
N GLU A 249 -7.44 -7.43 47.81
CA GLU A 249 -6.24 -8.06 48.39
C GLU A 249 -5.26 -6.97 48.87
N ARG A 250 -4.95 -5.98 48.03
CA ARG A 250 -4.10 -4.84 48.43
C ARG A 250 -4.67 -4.03 49.59
N LYS A 251 -5.97 -3.77 49.60
CA LYS A 251 -6.64 -3.06 50.72
C LYS A 251 -6.55 -3.87 52.01
N THR A 252 -6.69 -5.20 51.95
CA THR A 252 -6.47 -6.06 53.12
C THR A 252 -5.00 -6.15 53.54
N GLU A 253 -4.04 -6.06 52.61
CA GLU A 253 -2.62 -5.97 52.96
C GLU A 253 -2.29 -4.64 53.66
N GLU A 254 -2.80 -3.50 53.15
CA GLU A 254 -2.64 -2.19 53.78
C GLU A 254 -3.31 -2.13 55.17
N GLU A 255 -4.56 -2.60 55.28
CA GLU A 255 -5.36 -2.60 56.52
C GLU A 255 -4.81 -3.53 57.62
N VAL A 256 -3.92 -4.47 57.29
CA VAL A 256 -3.23 -5.35 58.25
C VAL A 256 -1.96 -4.71 58.86
N THR A 257 -1.49 -3.55 58.34
CA THR A 257 -0.13 -3.04 58.66
C THR A 257 0.02 -2.32 60.00
N GLU A 258 -1.05 -1.83 60.64
CA GLU A 258 -1.03 -1.26 62.01
C GLU A 258 -2.28 -1.73 62.79
N PRO A 259 -2.19 -2.10 64.11
CA PRO A 259 -1.34 -1.46 65.12
C PRO A 259 -0.49 -2.39 66.03
N GLN A 260 0.30 -1.75 66.91
CA GLN A 260 1.28 -2.32 67.87
C GLN A 260 0.61 -2.56 69.29
N PRO A 261 1.28 -2.83 70.46
CA PRO A 261 2.73 -2.98 70.78
C PRO A 261 3.15 -3.98 71.94
N MET A 262 4.44 -3.93 72.33
CA MET A 262 5.09 -4.26 73.65
C MET A 262 5.32 -5.71 74.17
N VAL A 263 6.52 -5.94 74.73
CA VAL A 263 6.88 -6.47 76.11
C VAL A 263 8.40 -6.74 76.15
N PHE A 264 9.21 -5.90 76.83
CA PHE A 264 9.83 -6.12 78.16
C PHE A 264 10.73 -7.37 78.28
N GLY A 265 12.06 -7.32 78.54
CA GLY A 265 13.01 -6.24 78.88
C GLY A 265 14.44 -6.85 79.02
N GLN A 266 15.41 -6.45 79.86
CA GLN A 266 15.61 -5.30 80.77
C GLN A 266 17.05 -5.32 81.36
N GLN A 267 17.97 -4.40 81.02
CA GLN A 267 19.08 -3.96 81.92
C GLN A 267 19.70 -2.59 81.49
N LEU A 268 20.34 -1.87 82.41
CA LEU A 268 20.66 -0.43 82.33
C LEU A 268 22.16 -0.11 82.24
N MET A 269 22.52 1.08 81.70
CA MET A 269 23.51 2.00 82.29
C MET A 269 23.47 3.43 81.69
N LEU A 270 23.14 4.40 82.55
CA LEU A 270 23.43 5.86 82.59
C LEU A 270 23.72 6.75 81.34
N THR A 271 23.00 7.90 81.30
CA THR A 271 23.41 9.28 80.89
C THR A 271 23.92 9.55 79.45
N ALA A 272 23.62 10.67 78.77
CA ALA A 272 23.08 11.98 79.20
C ALA A 272 22.17 12.62 78.11
N ALA A 273 21.57 13.78 78.39
CA ALA A 273 20.63 14.45 77.48
C ALA A 273 21.24 15.60 76.66
N ALA A 274 20.87 15.69 75.37
CA ALA A 274 20.97 16.90 74.53
C ALA A 274 19.96 16.82 73.35
N THR A 275 19.52 17.98 72.84
CA THR A 275 18.41 18.15 71.88
C THR A 275 18.77 17.99 70.40
N PRO A 276 17.79 17.75 69.49
CA PRO A 276 18.00 17.45 68.07
C PRO A 276 18.05 18.70 67.16
N PRO A 277 18.26 18.50 65.84
CA PRO A 277 17.30 19.05 64.87
C PRO A 277 16.81 18.04 63.81
N VAL A 278 15.78 18.44 63.06
CA VAL A 278 15.02 17.63 62.08
C VAL A 278 15.51 17.88 60.63
N ALA A 279 15.31 16.90 59.73
CA ALA A 279 15.41 17.07 58.27
C ALA A 279 14.05 16.70 57.59
N PRO A 280 13.67 17.33 56.45
CA PRO A 280 12.28 17.29 55.95
C PRO A 280 12.06 16.45 54.67
N GLN A 281 10.78 16.18 54.37
CA GLN A 281 10.30 15.49 53.16
C GLN A 281 10.32 16.38 51.88
N PRO A 282 10.44 15.78 50.68
CA PRO A 282 10.22 16.44 49.40
C PRO A 282 8.75 16.37 48.93
N ALA A 283 8.31 17.30 48.07
CA ALA A 283 6.95 17.32 47.51
C ALA A 283 6.91 17.80 46.04
N TYR A 284 5.87 17.38 45.30
CA TYR A 284 5.37 18.03 44.06
C TYR A 284 4.75 19.42 44.37
N PRO A 285 4.42 20.32 43.40
CA PRO A 285 4.49 20.22 41.92
C PRO A 285 5.49 21.26 41.32
N GLY A 286 5.38 21.91 40.14
CA GLY A 286 4.29 22.00 39.14
C GLY A 286 4.56 22.89 37.91
N TYR A 287 3.47 23.32 37.26
CA TYR A 287 3.38 24.16 36.04
C TYR A 287 4.04 25.57 36.15
N GLY A 288 4.67 26.07 35.06
CA GLY A 288 4.99 27.50 34.92
C GLY A 288 5.90 27.91 33.75
N TYR A 289 5.34 28.64 32.77
CA TYR A 289 6.02 29.55 31.81
C TYR A 289 5.57 31.00 32.16
N PRO A 290 6.16 32.10 31.60
CA PRO A 290 7.32 32.23 30.72
C PRO A 290 8.38 33.26 31.20
N ALA A 291 9.54 33.38 30.52
CA ALA A 291 10.28 34.65 30.39
C ALA A 291 11.30 34.64 29.23
N THR A 292 11.52 35.81 28.63
CA THR A 292 12.41 36.10 27.48
C THR A 292 13.84 36.52 27.88
N ALA A 293 14.85 36.15 27.07
CA ALA A 293 16.00 37.01 26.73
C ALA A 293 16.81 36.40 25.56
N ALA A 294 17.59 37.22 24.84
CA ALA A 294 18.50 36.78 23.76
C ALA A 294 19.89 37.40 23.93
N GLY A 295 20.95 36.72 23.44
CA GLY A 295 22.32 37.26 23.46
C GLY A 295 23.43 36.27 23.07
N TYR A 296 23.95 36.40 21.85
CA TYR A 296 25.27 35.91 21.39
C TYR A 296 26.30 37.06 21.52
N PRO A 297 27.63 36.86 21.36
CA PRO A 297 28.50 35.72 21.74
C PRO A 297 29.86 36.19 22.33
N ALA A 298 30.80 35.26 22.64
CA ALA A 298 32.22 35.28 22.17
C ALA A 298 33.27 34.60 23.10
N GLN A 299 34.19 33.92 22.41
CA GLN A 299 35.53 33.36 22.74
C GLN A 299 36.54 34.38 23.35
N PRO A 300 37.83 34.06 23.73
CA PRO A 300 38.68 32.89 23.33
C PRO A 300 39.68 32.31 24.40
N VAL A 301 40.60 31.42 23.95
CA VAL A 301 42.03 31.19 24.36
C VAL A 301 42.48 29.90 25.13
N TYR A 302 43.18 29.01 24.38
CA TYR A 302 44.37 28.15 24.68
C TYR A 302 44.39 27.08 25.83
N GLY A 303 45.17 25.98 25.63
CA GLY A 303 45.31 24.87 26.61
C GLY A 303 46.50 23.87 26.49
N PHE A 304 46.86 23.38 25.29
CA PHE A 304 48.10 22.60 24.95
C PHE A 304 48.35 21.18 25.55
N ASN A 305 49.16 20.39 24.81
CA ASN A 305 49.69 19.01 25.08
C ASN A 305 48.67 17.84 25.16
N MET A 306 49.01 16.61 24.76
CA MET A 306 50.22 16.10 24.05
C MET A 306 49.87 15.62 22.64
#